data_AF-A0A8J6JIP5-F1
#
_entry.id   AF-A0A8J6JIP5-F1
#
_cell.length_a   1.000
_cell.length_b   1.000
_cell.length_c   1.000
_cell.angle_alpha   90.00
_cell.angle_beta   90.00
_cell.angle_gamma   90.00
#
_symmetry.space_group_name_H-M   'P 1'
#
loop_
_entity.id
_entity.type
_entity.pdbx_description
1 polymer ?
#
loop_
_entity_poly.entity_id
_entity_poly.type
_entity_poly.pdbx_seq_one_letter_code
_entity_poly.pdbx_strand_id
1 'polypeptide(L)' 'MITLLTLSIVCLVAVVLIFVVLAIIGLPLLLLLGLLPWLLRIAGVVLLVKALFDKPVKWENFMPAIIAFVLSAVLGWIL' A
#
# COMPACT_ATOMS: atom_id res chain seq x y z
N MET A 1 -27.79 -4.53 40.67
CA MET A 1 -26.63 -3.62 40.86
C MET A 1 -25.48 -4.18 40.03
N ILE A 2 -25.25 -3.65 38.84
CA ILE A 2 -24.12 -4.10 38.01
C ILE A 2 -22.86 -3.55 38.70
N THR A 3 -22.05 -4.45 39.25
CA THR A 3 -20.83 -4.08 39.96
C THR A 3 -19.87 -3.39 38.99
N LEU A 4 -19.18 -2.33 39.42
CA LEU A 4 -18.19 -1.59 38.61
C LEU A 4 -17.16 -2.51 37.93
N LEU A 5 -16.88 -3.65 38.58
CA LEU A 5 -16.01 -4.72 38.09
C LEU A 5 -16.54 -5.37 36.79
N THR A 6 -17.86 -5.55 36.66
CA THR A 6 -18.48 -6.10 35.44
C THR A 6 -18.42 -5.11 34.27
N LEU A 7 -18.63 -3.81 34.54
CA LEU A 7 -18.49 -2.76 33.53
C LEU A 7 -17.04 -2.62 33.03
N SER A 8 -16.07 -2.73 33.95
CA SER A 8 -14.65 -2.67 33.61
C SER A 8 -14.24 -3.83 32.68
N ILE A 9 -14.68 -5.06 32.97
CA ILE A 9 -14.42 -6.23 32.11
C ILE A 9 -15.06 -6.06 30.73
N VAL A 10 -16.32 -5.62 30.67
CA VAL A 10 -17.02 -5.38 29.39
C VAL A 10 -16.32 -4.30 28.58
N CYS A 11 -15.86 -3.22 29.22
CA CYS A 11 -15.11 -2.15 28.56
C CYS A 11 -13.77 -2.66 28.00
N LEU A 12 -13.03 -3.47 28.77
CA LEU A 12 -11.78 -4.08 28.33
C LEU A 12 -11.99 -4.98 27.11
N VAL A 13 -13.01 -5.83 27.14
CA VAL A 13 -13.39 -6.70 26.02
C VAL A 13 -13.80 -5.87 24.79
N ALA A 14 -14.58 -4.81 24.98
CA ALA A 14 -15.02 -3.94 23.89
C ALA A 14 -13.85 -3.21 23.23
N VAL A 15 -12.88 -2.70 24.02
CA VAL A 15 -11.67 -2.05 23.48
C VAL A 15 -10.84 -3.02 22.66
N VAL A 16 -10.63 -4.25 23.16
CA VAL A 16 -9.90 -5.29 22.43
C VAL A 16 -10.61 -5.64 21.12
N LEU A 17 -11.94 -5.79 21.16
CA LEU A 17 -12.75 -6.03 19.95
C LEU A 17 -12.61 -4.90 18.93
N ILE A 18 -12.66 -3.65 19.36
CA ILE A 18 -12.47 -2.49 18.47
C ILE A 18 -11.09 -2.54 17.82
N PHE A 19 -10.03 -2.79 18.58
CA PHE A 19 -8.67 -2.94 18.04
C PHE A 19 -8.57 -4.09 17.03
N VAL A 20 -9.18 -5.24 17.32
CA VAL A 20 -9.17 -6.39 16.42
C VAL A 20 -9.92 -6.08 15.12
N VAL A 21 -11.10 -5.47 15.19
CA VAL A 21 -11.87 -5.07 14.00
C VAL A 21 -11.10 -4.05 13.17
N LEU A 22 -10.49 -3.06 13.84
CA LEU A 22 -9.69 -2.04 13.17
C LEU A 22 -8.45 -2.66 12.51
N ALA A 23 -7.81 -3.65 13.15
CA ALA A 23 -6.68 -4.38 12.57
C ALA A 23 -7.10 -5.22 11.36
N ILE A 24 -8.23 -5.94 11.43
CA ILE A 24 -8.74 -6.75 10.31
C ILE A 24 -9.02 -5.89 9.07
N ILE A 25 -9.45 -4.65 9.25
CA ILE A 25 -9.75 -3.71 8.15
C ILE A 25 -8.50 -2.92 7.73
N GLY A 26 -7.67 -2.50 8.68
CA GLY A 26 -6.48 -1.69 8.43
C GLY A 26 -5.31 -2.48 7.84
N LEU A 27 -5.11 -3.73 8.26
CA LEU A 27 -4.05 -4.60 7.77
C LEU A 27 -4.15 -4.89 6.26
N PRO A 28 -5.30 -5.24 5.67
CA PRO A 28 -5.42 -5.43 4.22
C PRO A 28 -5.26 -4.11 3.46
N LEU A 29 -5.68 -2.98 4.04
CA LEU A 29 -5.47 -1.67 3.42
C LEU A 29 -3.97 -1.32 3.34
N LEU A 30 -3.23 -1.59 4.42
CA LEU A 30 -1.79 -1.35 4.53
C LEU A 30 -1.00 -2.28 3.59
N LEU A 31 -1.41 -3.55 3.48
CA LEU A 31 -0.88 -4.49 2.50
C LEU A 31 -1.17 -4.05 1.06
N LEU A 32 -2.41 -3.63 0.75
CA LEU A 32 -2.80 -3.19 -0.59
C LEU A 32 -2.00 -1.95 -1.03
N LEU A 33 -1.85 -0.99 -0.12
CA LEU A 33 -1.14 0.26 -0.37
C LEU A 33 0.38 0.04 -0.46
N GLY A 34 0.93 -0.91 0.31
CA GLY A 34 2.32 -1.37 0.19
C GLY A 34 2.60 -2.23 -1.05
N LEU A 35 1.59 -2.91 -1.60
CA LEU A 35 1.71 -3.67 -2.85
C LEU A 35 1.63 -2.77 -4.10
N LEU A 36 1.00 -1.60 -3.99
CA LEU A 36 0.88 -0.61 -5.06
C LEU A 36 2.23 -0.14 -5.62
N PRO A 37 3.25 0.25 -4.81
CA PRO A 37 4.56 0.61 -5.33
C PRO A 37 5.29 -0.57 -5.97
N TRP A 38 5.06 -1.79 -5.49
CA TRP A 38 5.61 -3.01 -6.11
C TRP A 38 5.04 -3.21 -7.52
N LEU A 39 3.72 -3.01 -7.70
CA LEU A 39 3.07 -3.10 -9.01
C LEU A 39 3.54 -1.99 -9.97
N LEU A 40 3.70 -0.75 -9.48
CA LEU A 40 4.27 0.34 -10.29
C LEU A 40 5.71 0.06 -10.71
N ARG A 41 6.52 -0.59 -9.87
CA ARG A 41 7.90 -1.02 -10.23
C ARG A 41 7.88 -2.01 -11.39
N ILE A 42 7.01 -3.01 -11.33
CA ILE A 42 6.86 -4.00 -12.42
C ILE A 42 6.41 -3.31 -13.70
N ALA A 43 5.41 -2.42 -13.62
CA ALA A 43 4.96 -1.64 -14.77
C ALA A 43 6.10 -0.78 -15.35
N GLY A 44 6.90 -0.12 -14.50
CA GLY A 44 8.09 0.62 -14.91
C GLY A 44 9.09 -0.25 -15.67
N VAL A 45 9.41 -1.45 -15.15
CA VAL A 45 10.34 -2.39 -15.80
C VAL A 45 9.78 -2.90 -17.13
N VAL A 46 8.49 -3.29 -17.19
CA VAL A 46 7.85 -3.77 -18.42
C VAL A 46 7.82 -2.68 -19.48
N LEU A 47 7.52 -1.43 -19.10
CA LEU A 47 7.55 -0.30 -20.02
C LEU A 47 8.98 0.01 -20.51
N LEU A 48 9.99 -0.17 -19.66
CA LEU A 48 11.39 0.02 -20.01
C LEU A 48 11.87 -1.06 -21.00
N VAL A 49 11.51 -2.33 -20.76
CA VAL A 49 11.76 -3.43 -21.69
C VAL A 49 11.04 -3.19 -23.01
N LYS A 50 9.78 -2.76 -22.98
CA LYS A 50 9.00 -2.43 -24.17
C LYS A 50 9.61 -1.27 -24.96
N ALA A 51 10.08 -0.22 -24.29
CA ALA A 51 10.74 0.91 -24.92
C ALA A 51 12.06 0.53 -25.61
N LEU A 52 12.81 -0.38 -24.98
CA LEU A 52 14.07 -0.89 -25.54
C LEU A 52 13.84 -1.73 -26.81
N PHE A 53 12.73 -2.48 -26.87
CA PHE A 53 12.39 -3.32 -28.02
C PHE A 53 11.77 -2.56 -29.20
N ASP A 54 11.05 -1.46 -28.97
CA ASP A 54 10.34 -0.73 -30.03
C ASP A 54 11.28 0.25 -30.78
N LYS A 55 11.92 1.20 -30.08
CA LYS A 55 12.90 2.17 -30.64
C LYS A 55 13.85 2.68 -29.52
N PRO A 56 15.15 2.32 -29.51
CA PRO A 56 16.03 2.57 -28.37
C PRO A 56 16.39 4.03 -28.08
N VAL A 57 15.98 5.00 -28.93
CA VAL A 57 16.48 6.41 -28.88
C VAL A 57 15.36 7.46 -28.89
N LYS A 58 14.11 7.09 -28.58
CA LYS A 58 13.02 8.07 -28.35
C LYS A 58 12.74 8.23 -26.87
N TRP A 59 13.29 9.30 -26.28
CA TRP A 59 13.11 9.69 -24.89
C TRP A 59 11.64 9.80 -24.44
N GLU A 60 10.72 10.10 -25.36
CA GLU A 60 9.27 10.13 -25.09
C GLU A 60 8.73 8.77 -24.61
N ASN A 61 9.32 7.67 -25.04
CA ASN A 61 8.86 6.32 -24.69
C ASN A 61 9.40 5.84 -23.33
N PHE A 62 10.45 6.49 -22.81
CA PHE A 62 10.99 6.26 -21.47
C PHE A 62 10.29 7.09 -20.39
N MET A 63 9.66 8.20 -20.78
CA MET A 63 8.93 9.10 -19.88
C MET A 63 7.89 8.37 -18.99
N PRO A 64 7.01 7.48 -19.51
CA PRO A 64 6.07 6.76 -18.66
C PRO A 64 6.75 5.73 -17.73
N ALA A 65 7.88 5.14 -18.14
CA ALA A 65 8.63 4.21 -17.29
C ALA A 65 9.31 4.94 -16.13
N ILE A 66 9.93 6.09 -16.39
CA ILE A 66 10.56 6.95 -15.38
C ILE A 66 9.49 7.49 -14.43
N ILE A 67 8.35 7.96 -14.94
CA ILE A 67 7.24 8.45 -14.12
C ILE A 67 6.71 7.33 -13.21
N ALA A 68 6.50 6.11 -13.72
CA ALA A 68 6.07 4.98 -12.90
C ALA A 68 7.09 4.61 -11.82
N PHE A 69 8.39 4.69 -12.12
CA PHE A 69 9.46 4.40 -11.17
C PHE A 69 9.60 5.48 -10.10
N VAL A 70 9.49 6.75 -10.49
CA VAL A 70 9.51 7.90 -9.56
C VAL A 70 8.26 7.89 -8.69
N LEU A 71 7.07 7.65 -9.23
CA LEU A 71 5.84 7.51 -8.44
C LEU A 71 5.93 6.34 -7.46
N SER A 72 6.47 5.19 -7.88
CA SER A 72 6.71 4.06 -6.99
C SER A 72 7.68 4.42 -5.85
N ALA A 73 8.77 5.12 -6.16
CA ALA A 73 9.75 5.54 -5.16
C ALA A 73 9.19 6.58 -4.19
N VAL A 74 8.41 7.54 -4.67
CA VAL A 74 7.75 8.56 -3.84
C VAL A 74 6.68 7.92 -2.97
N LEU A 75 5.83 7.05 -3.53
CA LEU A 75 4.81 6.33 -2.77
C LEU A 75 5.45 5.40 -1.73
N GLY A 76 6.55 4.72 -2.04
CA GLY A 76 7.29 3.91 -1.09
C GLY A 76 8.11 4.69 -0.06
N TRP A 77 8.27 6.01 -0.23
CA TRP A 77 8.90 6.89 0.76
C TRP A 77 7.87 7.54 1.69
N ILE A 78 6.66 7.79 1.19
CA ILE A 78 5.57 8.42 1.93
C ILE A 78 4.77 7.41 2.76
N LEU A 79 4.78 6.14 2.35
CA LEU A 79 4.10 5.04 3.02
C LEU A 79 5.04 4.27 3.96
#